data_AF-A0CVK4-F1
#
_entry.id   AF-A0CVK4-F1
#
_cell.length_a   1.000
_cell.length_b   1.000
_cell.length_c   1.000
_cell.angle_alpha   90.00
_cell.angle_beta   90.00
_cell.angle_gamma   90.00
#
_symmetry.space_group_name_H-M   'P 1'
#
loop_
_entity.id
_entity.type
_entity.pdbx_description
1 polymer ?
#
loop_
_entity_poly.entity_id
_entity_poly.type
_entity_poly.pdbx_seq_one_letter_code
_entity_poly.pdbx_strand_id
1 'polypeptide(L)'
;MNNSQKSKSVRSGSARVRSAIERAGLLQQREQLREMLINKFSKDYAQGNKSKEALIQQIVNEYFTNEQVTETSLKQLKARVIEAVQKQKGLSQTQHVAQNNNNSQFDNKSEQRSQIPRPQSVKNSVKSELDQDQYSVTSSQFEKQPKSVYVVDEEDEWAALVKFDTELHSKEQQLEQQRQQEFKKKMKAELDRQLEEKKRRIEIEKRQEDAYVKLRDFQMDVYDQREEQKKREIAKKQQLEKEQRDRQVREEEKRKFLEKKKQQELDAILVQRIQEELKQEQREALQKKDMEKRKFVEMMEENEKNRQKQLNDEITDKQLEVDMQRKYIQLQQKLEEEREMEKKEREDKIKKIMSDFSQTVVKNQKDQIKAEDDKMMKAILMQNEIEQQDEEIKKRQIKSQQQDMRKYLIKQMEDKKQRLKEEEELNKKQAQVWQQDLQTFQQHEKSKYDYIKDVNVKHQEILKQQMDERKQQSETKKQNEQ
;
A
#
# COMPACT_ATOMS: atom_id res chain seq x y z
N MET A 1 -22.91 -37.46 74.07
CA MET A 1 -21.59 -37.96 73.65
C MET A 1 -21.75 -38.79 72.38
N ASN A 2 -21.42 -38.24 71.22
CA ASN A 2 -20.68 -38.94 70.17
C ASN A 2 -20.50 -37.98 69.01
N ASN A 3 -19.24 -37.67 68.79
CA ASN A 3 -18.74 -36.58 67.98
C ASN A 3 -18.13 -37.18 66.72
N SER A 4 -18.32 -36.48 65.61
CA SER A 4 -17.31 -36.29 64.55
C SER A 4 -16.82 -37.54 63.80
N GLN A 5 -17.22 -37.64 62.52
CA GLN A 5 -16.31 -37.72 61.38
C GLN A 5 -17.10 -37.88 60.07
N LYS A 6 -17.14 -36.83 59.24
CA LYS A 6 -17.22 -36.87 57.76
C LYS A 6 -17.39 -35.45 57.20
N SER A 7 -16.29 -34.75 56.92
CA SER A 7 -16.22 -33.69 55.90
C SER A 7 -14.79 -33.15 55.74
N LYS A 8 -13.94 -33.86 54.99
CA LYS A 8 -12.68 -33.31 54.46
C LYS A 8 -12.46 -33.83 53.04
N SER A 9 -13.02 -33.17 52.02
CA SER A 9 -12.58 -33.33 50.62
C SER A 9 -13.14 -32.26 49.66
N VAL A 10 -12.95 -30.95 49.94
CA VAL A 10 -13.33 -29.88 48.97
C VAL A 10 -12.24 -28.82 48.77
N ARG A 11 -11.14 -28.83 49.52
CA ARG A 11 -10.08 -27.80 49.40
C ARG A 11 -9.03 -28.03 48.30
N SER A 12 -9.05 -29.14 47.57
CA SER A 12 -8.05 -29.46 46.52
C SER A 12 -8.30 -28.75 45.17
N GLY A 13 -9.54 -28.36 44.86
CA GLY A 13 -9.89 -27.73 43.57
C GLY A 13 -9.30 -26.33 43.38
N SER A 14 -9.22 -25.53 44.43
CA SER A 14 -8.76 -24.12 44.37
C SER A 14 -7.26 -23.98 44.06
N ALA A 15 -6.42 -24.95 44.44
CA ALA A 15 -5.00 -24.94 44.11
C ALA A 15 -4.75 -25.28 42.63
N ARG A 16 -5.52 -26.23 42.07
CA ARG A 16 -5.45 -26.59 40.65
C ARG A 16 -5.94 -25.47 39.74
N VAL A 17 -7.03 -24.78 40.14
CA VAL A 17 -7.55 -23.62 39.40
C VAL A 17 -6.56 -22.45 39.43
N ARG A 18 -5.94 -22.15 40.58
CA ARG A 18 -4.91 -21.11 40.67
C ARG A 18 -3.66 -21.45 39.84
N SER A 19 -3.19 -22.69 39.89
CA SER A 19 -2.08 -23.16 39.05
C SER A 19 -2.41 -23.16 37.54
N ALA A 20 -3.68 -23.36 37.17
CA ALA A 20 -4.13 -23.27 35.78
C ALA A 20 -4.20 -21.82 35.29
N ILE A 21 -4.68 -20.90 36.12
CA ILE A 21 -4.71 -19.46 35.83
C ILE A 21 -3.29 -18.91 35.69
N GLU A 22 -2.39 -19.30 36.59
CA GLU A 22 -0.97 -18.90 36.53
C GLU A 22 -0.26 -19.46 35.29
N ARG A 23 -0.52 -20.72 34.93
CA ARG A 23 -0.04 -21.32 33.67
C ARG A 23 -0.60 -20.62 32.43
N ALA A 24 -1.89 -20.26 32.44
CA ALA A 24 -2.51 -19.52 31.35
C ALA A 24 -1.91 -18.11 31.20
N GLY A 25 -1.65 -17.43 32.31
CA GLY A 25 -0.98 -16.13 32.32
C GLY A 25 0.45 -16.18 31.77
N LEU A 26 1.22 -17.21 32.15
CA LEU A 26 2.57 -17.44 31.61
C LEU A 26 2.55 -17.77 30.10
N LEU A 27 1.56 -18.55 29.63
CA LEU A 27 1.37 -18.82 28.20
C LEU A 27 1.02 -17.54 27.43
N GLN A 28 0.18 -16.67 28.00
CA GLN A 28 -0.19 -15.40 27.39
C GLN A 28 1.00 -14.43 27.31
N GLN A 29 1.83 -14.34 28.36
CA GLN A 29 3.06 -13.55 28.35
C GLN A 29 4.07 -14.10 27.32
N ARG A 30 4.18 -15.43 27.22
CA ARG A 30 5.04 -16.09 26.22
C ARG A 30 4.60 -15.77 24.79
N GLU A 31 3.30 -15.75 24.54
CA GLU A 31 2.73 -15.42 23.22
C GLU A 31 2.93 -13.96 22.86
N GLN A 32 2.75 -13.02 23.80
CA GLN A 32 3.02 -11.60 23.59
C GLN A 32 4.51 -11.34 23.28
N LEU A 33 5.43 -12.02 23.98
CA LEU A 33 6.86 -11.94 23.69
C LEU A 33 7.20 -12.51 22.32
N ARG A 34 6.53 -13.60 21.90
CA ARG A 34 6.68 -14.18 20.55
C ARG A 34 6.32 -13.16 19.48
N GLU A 35 5.14 -12.54 19.60
CA GLU A 35 4.65 -11.56 18.63
C GLU A 35 5.53 -10.29 18.58
N MET A 36 5.96 -9.80 19.75
CA MET A 36 6.88 -8.66 19.83
C MET A 36 8.24 -8.96 19.18
N LEU A 37 8.79 -10.17 19.37
CA LEU A 37 10.05 -10.58 18.73
C LEU A 37 9.92 -10.74 17.23
N ILE A 38 8.81 -11.30 16.74
CA ILE A 38 8.51 -11.39 15.30
C ILE A 38 8.48 -9.99 14.70
N ASN A 39 7.75 -9.05 15.31
CA ASN A 39 7.65 -7.67 14.81
C ASN A 39 9.00 -6.95 14.83
N LYS A 40 9.77 -7.11 15.90
CA LYS A 40 11.09 -6.48 16.04
C LYS A 40 12.10 -7.04 15.04
N PHE A 41 12.19 -8.36 14.89
CA PHE A 41 13.09 -8.99 13.93
C PHE A 41 12.66 -8.77 12.48
N SER A 42 11.35 -8.73 12.19
CA SER A 42 10.86 -8.42 10.84
C SER A 42 11.21 -6.98 10.46
N LYS A 43 11.07 -6.03 11.39
CA LYS A 43 11.46 -4.63 11.17
C LYS A 43 12.97 -4.48 10.98
N ASP A 44 13.78 -5.13 11.83
CA ASP A 44 15.24 -4.98 11.82
C ASP A 44 15.90 -5.76 10.66
N TYR A 45 15.37 -6.92 10.28
CA TYR A 45 16.06 -7.87 9.38
C TYR A 45 15.28 -8.27 8.11
N ALA A 46 13.94 -8.20 8.09
CA ALA A 46 13.19 -8.57 6.88
C ALA A 46 13.19 -7.45 5.83
N GLN A 47 13.28 -6.17 6.24
CA GLN A 47 13.30 -4.99 5.36
C GLN A 47 12.20 -5.04 4.27
N GLY A 48 10.99 -5.52 4.63
CA GLY A 48 9.86 -5.66 3.71
C GLY A 48 9.85 -6.89 2.80
N ASN A 49 10.84 -7.79 2.90
CA ASN A 49 10.86 -9.03 2.14
C ASN A 49 10.05 -10.15 2.85
N LYS A 50 8.91 -10.51 2.26
CA LYS A 50 7.99 -11.53 2.78
C LYS A 50 8.63 -12.91 2.98
N SER A 51 9.66 -13.27 2.19
CA SER A 51 10.37 -14.55 2.34
C SER A 51 11.24 -14.57 3.59
N LYS A 52 11.92 -13.45 3.89
CA LYS A 52 12.71 -13.30 5.11
C LYS A 52 11.81 -13.24 6.34
N GLU A 53 10.67 -12.58 6.22
CA GLU A 53 9.66 -12.51 7.27
C GLU A 53 9.10 -13.89 7.63
N ALA A 54 8.75 -14.71 6.63
CA ALA A 54 8.32 -16.09 6.85
C ALA A 54 9.40 -16.95 7.53
N LEU A 55 10.67 -16.77 7.13
CA LEU A 55 11.80 -17.47 7.73
C LEU A 55 12.02 -17.05 9.20
N ILE A 56 11.91 -15.75 9.49
CA ILE A 56 11.99 -15.20 10.85
C ILE A 56 10.84 -15.75 11.71
N GLN A 57 9.61 -15.77 11.19
CA GLN A 57 8.46 -16.36 11.88
C GLN A 57 8.70 -17.84 12.19
N GLN A 58 9.23 -18.62 11.25
CA GLN A 58 9.52 -20.04 11.47
C GLN A 58 10.57 -20.25 12.58
N ILE A 59 11.68 -19.52 12.54
CA ILE A 59 12.76 -19.64 13.53
C ILE A 59 12.28 -19.22 14.93
N VAL A 60 11.50 -18.13 15.02
CA VAL A 60 10.93 -17.68 16.29
C VAL A 60 9.91 -18.70 16.80
N ASN A 61 9.07 -19.28 15.94
CA ASN A 61 8.11 -20.30 16.35
C ASN A 61 8.78 -21.58 16.86
N GLU A 62 9.82 -22.05 16.17
CA GLU A 62 10.59 -23.24 16.57
C GLU A 62 11.30 -23.02 17.92
N TYR A 63 11.78 -21.81 18.18
CA TYR A 63 12.38 -21.45 19.46
C TYR A 63 11.36 -21.49 20.61
N PHE A 64 10.17 -20.94 20.40
CA PHE A 64 9.09 -20.96 21.38
C PHE A 64 8.40 -22.33 21.53
N THR A 65 8.65 -23.31 20.67
CA THR A 65 8.21 -24.70 20.90
C THR A 65 9.23 -25.51 21.70
N ASN A 66 10.53 -25.26 21.52
CA ASN A 66 11.58 -26.19 21.96
C ASN A 66 12.38 -25.71 23.18
N GLU A 67 12.46 -24.40 23.46
CA GLU A 67 13.41 -23.84 24.43
C GLU A 67 12.73 -22.95 25.50
N GLN A 68 13.28 -22.96 26.72
CA GLN A 68 12.84 -22.04 27.78
C GLN A 68 13.43 -20.65 27.56
N VAL A 69 12.60 -19.62 27.72
CA VAL A 69 12.97 -18.23 27.45
C VAL A 69 13.91 -17.71 28.54
N THR A 70 15.21 -17.87 28.33
CA THR A 70 16.29 -17.26 29.12
C THR A 70 17.00 -16.17 28.33
N GLU A 71 17.68 -15.25 29.01
CA GLU A 71 18.35 -14.12 28.35
C GLU A 71 19.46 -14.58 27.39
N THR A 72 20.17 -15.66 27.74
CA THR A 72 21.19 -16.30 26.90
C THR A 72 20.56 -16.91 25.65
N SER A 73 19.42 -17.59 25.78
CA SER A 73 18.70 -18.18 24.65
C SER A 73 18.13 -17.11 23.69
N LEU A 74 17.74 -15.92 24.18
CA LEU A 74 17.33 -14.80 23.31
C LEU A 74 18.49 -14.23 22.50
N LYS A 75 19.71 -14.19 23.05
CA LYS A 75 20.91 -13.81 22.30
C LYS A 75 21.25 -14.82 21.21
N GLN A 76 21.09 -16.11 21.49
CA GLN A 76 21.28 -17.19 20.51
C GLN A 76 20.22 -17.13 19.39
N LEU A 77 18.95 -16.87 19.74
CA LEU A 77 17.89 -16.66 18.75
C LEU A 77 18.23 -15.50 17.81
N LYS A 78 18.68 -14.37 18.35
CA LYS A 78 19.10 -13.22 17.53
C LYS A 78 20.24 -13.59 16.57
N ALA A 79 21.25 -14.33 17.03
CA ALA A 79 22.36 -14.77 16.19
C ALA A 79 21.88 -15.70 15.06
N ARG A 80 21.01 -16.66 15.38
CA ARG A 80 20.43 -17.63 14.42
C ARG A 80 19.56 -16.94 13.36
N VAL A 81 18.78 -15.93 13.74
CA VAL A 81 17.99 -15.10 12.82
C VAL A 81 18.90 -14.31 11.86
N ILE A 82 19.96 -13.68 12.37
CA ILE A 82 20.93 -12.93 11.55
C ILE A 82 21.61 -13.86 10.55
N GLU A 83 22.08 -15.03 10.99
CA GLU A 83 22.77 -16.00 10.14
C GLU A 83 21.84 -16.52 9.01
N ALA A 84 20.59 -16.86 9.35
CA ALA A 84 19.62 -17.35 8.37
C ALA A 84 19.25 -16.28 7.32
N VAL A 85 19.07 -15.04 7.75
CA VAL A 85 18.78 -13.90 6.84
C VAL A 85 19.98 -13.57 5.94
N GLN A 86 21.21 -13.70 6.45
CA GLN A 86 22.43 -13.50 5.67
C GLN A 86 22.67 -14.62 4.65
N LYS A 87 22.44 -15.89 5.02
CA LYS A 87 22.53 -17.04 4.10
C LYS A 87 21.58 -16.90 2.91
N GLN A 88 20.36 -16.40 3.12
CA GLN A 88 19.43 -16.11 2.03
C GLN A 88 19.93 -15.03 1.07
N LYS A 89 20.75 -14.07 1.54
CA LYS A 89 21.31 -13.01 0.69
C LYS A 89 22.37 -13.56 -0.30
N GLY A 90 23.03 -14.67 0.04
CA GLY A 90 24.02 -15.32 -0.82
C GLY A 90 23.44 -16.23 -1.92
N LEU A 91 22.23 -16.75 -1.74
CA LEU A 91 21.58 -17.68 -2.69
C LEU A 91 20.84 -16.98 -3.85
N SER A 92 20.48 -15.71 -3.69
CA SER A 92 19.74 -14.96 -4.73
C SER A 92 20.60 -14.41 -5.87
N GLN A 93 21.93 -14.56 -5.83
CA GLN A 93 22.84 -14.07 -6.87
C GLN A 93 23.24 -15.11 -7.92
N THR A 94 22.82 -16.38 -7.79
CA THR A 94 23.29 -17.46 -8.67
C THR A 94 22.25 -17.99 -9.67
N GLN A 95 21.05 -17.40 -9.76
CA GLN A 95 19.96 -17.94 -10.60
C GLN A 95 19.39 -17.00 -11.69
N HIS A 96 20.03 -15.87 -12.00
CA HIS A 96 19.54 -14.91 -13.02
C HIS A 96 20.37 -14.82 -14.31
N VAL A 97 21.06 -15.88 -14.76
CA VAL A 97 21.86 -15.88 -16.01
C VAL A 97 21.28 -16.74 -17.15
N ALA A 98 20.16 -17.44 -16.97
CA ALA A 98 19.57 -18.22 -18.05
C ALA A 98 18.09 -17.91 -18.20
N GLN A 99 17.77 -17.01 -19.13
CA GLN A 99 16.49 -16.81 -19.85
C GLN A 99 16.21 -15.32 -20.05
N ASN A 100 16.73 -14.74 -21.13
CA ASN A 100 16.04 -13.75 -21.96
C ASN A 100 17.02 -13.18 -22.99
N ASN A 101 16.97 -13.70 -24.22
CA ASN A 101 17.17 -12.89 -25.42
C ASN A 101 16.68 -13.66 -26.65
N ASN A 102 15.39 -13.50 -26.92
CA ASN A 102 14.77 -13.65 -28.23
C ASN A 102 13.57 -12.70 -28.20
N ASN A 103 13.66 -11.53 -28.87
CA ASN A 103 12.92 -11.24 -30.11
C ASN A 103 12.84 -9.72 -30.42
N SER A 104 12.67 -9.44 -31.72
CA SER A 104 12.45 -8.16 -32.44
C SER A 104 13.74 -7.40 -32.82
N GLN A 105 13.96 -6.97 -34.08
CA GLN A 105 12.98 -6.56 -35.10
C GLN A 105 13.60 -6.53 -36.52
N PHE A 106 12.72 -6.68 -37.51
CA PHE A 106 12.85 -6.57 -38.98
C PHE A 106 13.67 -5.37 -39.52
N ASP A 107 14.42 -5.53 -40.63
CA ASP A 107 13.97 -5.14 -42.00
C ASP A 107 15.00 -5.37 -43.14
N ASN A 108 14.47 -5.61 -44.34
CA ASN A 108 15.01 -5.43 -45.71
C ASN A 108 15.95 -6.46 -46.42
N LYS A 109 15.30 -7.31 -47.23
CA LYS A 109 15.41 -7.43 -48.72
C LYS A 109 16.75 -7.03 -49.40
N SER A 110 17.44 -8.01 -49.99
CA SER A 110 17.81 -8.02 -51.42
C SER A 110 18.41 -9.38 -51.85
N GLU A 111 18.42 -9.57 -53.16
CA GLU A 111 18.63 -10.78 -53.96
C GLU A 111 20.04 -11.39 -53.87
N GLN A 112 20.16 -12.72 -53.99
CA GLN A 112 20.76 -13.41 -55.15
C GLN A 112 21.08 -14.89 -54.83
N ARG A 113 20.58 -15.78 -55.71
CA ARG A 113 21.30 -16.89 -56.39
C ARG A 113 22.38 -17.61 -55.53
N SER A 114 22.32 -18.91 -55.23
CA SER A 114 22.53 -20.00 -56.20
C SER A 114 22.62 -21.35 -55.46
N GLN A 115 22.01 -22.39 -56.05
CA GLN A 115 22.45 -23.81 -56.11
C GLN A 115 22.43 -24.73 -54.86
N ILE A 116 21.42 -25.60 -54.90
CA ILE A 116 21.33 -27.04 -54.49
C ILE A 116 22.30 -27.89 -55.39
N PRO A 117 22.67 -29.19 -55.13
CA PRO A 117 22.32 -30.16 -54.06
C PRO A 117 23.48 -30.97 -53.42
N ARG A 118 23.25 -31.55 -52.23
CA ARG A 118 23.19 -33.03 -52.03
C ARG A 118 23.01 -33.42 -50.55
N PRO A 119 22.03 -34.29 -50.23
CA PRO A 119 21.99 -35.04 -48.98
C PRO A 119 22.38 -36.51 -49.20
N GLN A 120 23.03 -37.14 -48.23
CA GLN A 120 23.11 -38.60 -48.14
C GLN A 120 22.37 -39.08 -46.89
N SER A 121 21.21 -39.69 -47.12
CA SER A 121 20.51 -40.55 -46.20
C SER A 121 20.86 -42.00 -46.50
N VAL A 122 21.12 -42.82 -45.49
CA VAL A 122 21.12 -44.28 -45.64
C VAL A 122 20.32 -44.89 -44.51
N LYS A 123 19.08 -45.28 -44.81
CA LYS A 123 18.27 -46.24 -44.05
C LYS A 123 17.32 -46.94 -45.00
N ASN A 124 17.10 -48.23 -44.71
CA ASN A 124 16.01 -49.09 -45.17
C ASN A 124 16.14 -49.53 -46.63
N SER A 125 15.57 -50.63 -47.10
CA SER A 125 14.91 -51.81 -46.53
C SER A 125 14.63 -52.65 -47.77
N VAL A 126 14.74 -53.96 -47.61
CA VAL A 126 14.06 -55.03 -48.34
C VAL A 126 12.91 -54.57 -49.25
N LYS A 127 13.01 -54.84 -50.55
CA LYS A 127 11.87 -55.23 -51.38
C LYS A 127 12.34 -56.06 -52.57
N SER A 128 11.85 -57.29 -52.59
CA SER A 128 12.01 -58.32 -53.61
C SER A 128 11.04 -58.10 -54.77
N GLU A 129 11.56 -58.06 -56.00
CA GLU A 129 10.89 -58.34 -57.28
C GLU A 129 12.01 -58.90 -58.19
N LEU A 130 11.95 -60.18 -58.57
CA LEU A 130 11.37 -60.68 -59.82
C LEU A 130 12.12 -60.18 -61.06
N ASP A 131 13.11 -60.97 -61.48
CA ASP A 131 13.46 -61.29 -62.87
C ASP A 131 14.37 -62.53 -62.79
N GLN A 132 13.93 -63.72 -63.22
CA GLN A 132 13.85 -64.13 -64.62
C GLN A 132 15.23 -64.16 -65.26
N ASP A 133 15.93 -65.30 -65.11
CA ASP A 133 16.43 -66.09 -66.25
C ASP A 133 17.37 -67.22 -65.81
N GLN A 134 17.14 -68.40 -66.41
CA GLN A 134 18.12 -69.46 -66.72
C GLN A 134 18.73 -70.16 -65.48
N TYR A 135 18.42 -71.43 -65.18
CA TYR A 135 18.79 -72.61 -65.96
C TYR A 135 17.77 -73.77 -65.83
N SER A 136 17.51 -74.38 -66.99
CA SER A 136 16.95 -75.70 -67.32
C SER A 136 17.18 -76.77 -66.23
N VAL A 137 16.19 -77.55 -65.77
CA VAL A 137 15.46 -78.60 -66.50
C VAL A 137 16.40 -79.52 -67.31
N THR A 138 16.88 -80.59 -66.67
CA THR A 138 17.13 -81.88 -67.32
C THR A 138 16.54 -82.98 -66.45
N SER A 139 15.23 -83.16 -66.64
CA SER A 139 14.48 -84.34 -66.24
C SER A 139 14.78 -85.48 -67.21
N SER A 140 14.84 -86.70 -66.66
CA SER A 140 14.34 -87.94 -67.27
C SER A 140 14.86 -88.38 -68.65
N GLN A 141 15.89 -89.23 -68.64
CA GLN A 141 16.01 -90.43 -69.49
C GLN A 141 16.45 -91.53 -68.50
N PHE A 142 15.57 -92.39 -67.96
CA PHE A 142 14.81 -93.45 -68.62
C PHE A 142 15.65 -94.36 -69.53
N GLU A 143 16.74 -94.91 -69.00
CA GLU A 143 17.30 -96.17 -69.48
C GLU A 143 16.64 -97.34 -68.75
N LYS A 144 15.80 -98.03 -69.52
CA LYS A 144 15.11 -99.26 -69.15
C LYS A 144 16.15 -100.35 -68.88
N GLN A 145 16.14 -100.90 -67.66
CA GLN A 145 16.73 -102.22 -67.42
C GLN A 145 15.97 -103.24 -68.29
N PRO A 146 16.64 -104.05 -69.13
CA PRO A 146 15.98 -105.10 -69.88
C PRO A 146 15.53 -106.21 -68.91
N LYS A 147 14.21 -106.34 -68.71
CA LYS A 147 13.60 -107.60 -68.30
C LYS A 147 13.61 -108.53 -69.50
N SER A 148 14.54 -109.47 -69.52
CA SER A 148 14.40 -110.68 -70.32
C SER A 148 15.03 -111.88 -69.60
N VAL A 149 14.14 -112.68 -69.04
CA VAL A 149 14.18 -114.16 -69.05
C VAL A 149 15.45 -114.78 -68.49
N TYR A 150 15.47 -114.93 -67.17
CA TYR A 150 15.96 -116.16 -66.57
C TYR A 150 14.82 -116.73 -65.72
N VAL A 151 14.23 -117.82 -66.20
CA VAL A 151 13.64 -118.83 -65.30
C VAL A 151 14.86 -119.52 -64.70
N VAL A 152 15.25 -119.07 -63.51
CA VAL A 152 16.25 -119.77 -62.68
C VAL A 152 15.46 -120.71 -61.80
N ASP A 153 15.69 -122.01 -61.99
CA ASP A 153 15.18 -123.05 -61.10
C ASP A 153 15.49 -122.71 -59.64
N GLU A 154 14.57 -123.05 -58.75
CA GLU A 154 14.53 -122.62 -57.34
C GLU A 154 15.66 -123.21 -56.46
N GLU A 155 16.76 -123.72 -57.05
CA GLU A 155 17.86 -124.41 -56.37
C GLU A 155 19.27 -123.86 -56.68
N ASP A 156 19.42 -122.73 -57.40
CA ASP A 156 20.75 -122.14 -57.67
C ASP A 156 21.24 -121.23 -56.52
N GLU A 157 22.19 -121.74 -55.74
CA GLU A 157 22.78 -121.08 -54.57
C GLU A 157 23.39 -119.70 -54.87
N TRP A 158 23.82 -119.44 -56.12
CA TRP A 158 24.33 -118.14 -56.55
C TRP A 158 23.22 -117.08 -56.71
N ALA A 159 22.02 -117.48 -57.10
CA ALA A 159 20.88 -116.58 -57.17
C ALA A 159 20.40 -116.17 -55.76
N ALA A 160 20.56 -117.04 -54.77
CA ALA A 160 20.29 -116.71 -53.37
C ALA A 160 21.30 -115.67 -52.83
N LEU A 161 22.59 -115.78 -53.19
CA LEU A 161 23.61 -114.78 -52.84
C LEU A 161 23.32 -113.40 -53.45
N VAL A 162 22.96 -113.33 -54.75
CA VAL A 162 22.61 -112.05 -55.39
C VAL A 162 21.32 -111.45 -54.81
N LYS A 163 20.33 -112.27 -54.45
CA LYS A 163 19.13 -111.81 -53.72
C LYS A 163 19.49 -111.29 -52.33
N PHE A 164 20.39 -111.95 -51.61
CA PHE A 164 20.85 -111.51 -50.31
C PHE A 164 21.61 -110.18 -50.39
N ASP A 165 22.52 -110.02 -51.37
CA ASP A 165 23.27 -108.76 -51.57
C ASP A 165 22.35 -107.61 -52.02
N THR A 166 21.36 -107.87 -52.87
CA THR A 166 20.37 -106.86 -53.27
C THR A 166 19.44 -106.49 -52.11
N GLU A 167 19.05 -107.44 -51.26
CA GLU A 167 18.30 -107.18 -50.04
C GLU A 167 19.15 -106.41 -49.01
N LEU A 168 20.43 -106.75 -48.87
CA LEU A 168 21.37 -106.06 -47.99
C LEU A 168 21.59 -104.60 -48.43
N HIS A 169 21.84 -104.38 -49.73
CA HIS A 169 21.97 -103.05 -50.29
C HIS A 169 20.65 -102.25 -50.17
N SER A 170 19.49 -102.91 -50.35
CA SER A 170 18.20 -102.27 -50.11
C SER A 170 18.02 -101.87 -48.64
N LYS A 171 18.40 -102.74 -47.70
CA LYS A 171 18.39 -102.43 -46.26
C LYS A 171 19.37 -101.31 -45.90
N GLU A 172 20.57 -101.31 -46.48
CA GLU A 172 21.56 -100.25 -46.30
C GLU A 172 21.06 -98.92 -46.86
N GLN A 173 20.44 -98.92 -48.04
CA GLN A 173 19.82 -97.74 -48.64
C GLN A 173 18.65 -97.22 -47.81
N GLN A 174 17.82 -98.10 -47.22
CA GLN A 174 16.74 -97.72 -46.31
C GLN A 174 17.29 -97.12 -45.00
N LEU A 175 18.34 -97.71 -44.42
CA LEU A 175 19.01 -97.17 -43.24
C LEU A 175 19.65 -95.81 -43.52
N GLU A 176 20.24 -95.63 -44.70
CA GLU A 176 20.80 -94.35 -45.13
C GLU A 176 19.70 -93.29 -45.30
N GLN A 177 18.56 -93.65 -45.89
CA GLN A 177 17.39 -92.76 -45.95
C GLN A 177 16.86 -92.41 -44.55
N GLN A 178 16.82 -93.37 -43.61
CA GLN A 178 16.43 -93.11 -42.22
C GLN A 178 17.42 -92.16 -41.55
N ARG A 179 18.73 -92.38 -41.69
CA ARG A 179 19.78 -91.46 -41.18
C ARG A 179 19.63 -90.05 -41.75
N GLN A 180 19.36 -89.92 -43.05
CA GLN A 180 19.11 -88.61 -43.68
C GLN A 180 17.82 -87.95 -43.18
N GLN A 181 16.75 -88.72 -42.96
CA GLN A 181 15.51 -88.20 -42.38
C GLN A 181 15.72 -87.74 -40.93
N GLU A 182 16.46 -88.50 -40.12
CA GLU A 182 16.82 -88.10 -38.77
C GLU A 182 17.70 -86.85 -38.74
N PHE A 183 18.68 -86.76 -39.65
CA PHE A 183 19.50 -85.55 -39.79
C PHE A 183 18.65 -84.34 -40.17
N LYS A 184 17.73 -84.47 -41.13
CA LYS A 184 16.77 -83.41 -41.50
C LYS A 184 15.86 -83.04 -40.33
N LYS A 185 15.38 -84.02 -39.54
CA LYS A 185 14.58 -83.76 -38.32
C LYS A 185 15.38 -82.98 -37.28
N LYS A 186 16.63 -83.36 -37.01
CA LYS A 186 17.53 -82.64 -36.08
C LYS A 186 17.81 -81.21 -36.57
N MET A 187 18.10 -81.05 -37.86
CA MET A 187 18.33 -79.74 -38.48
C MET A 187 17.09 -78.85 -38.41
N LYS A 188 15.89 -79.39 -38.68
CA LYS A 188 14.63 -78.65 -38.51
C LYS A 188 14.40 -78.24 -37.06
N ALA A 189 14.59 -79.16 -36.11
CA ALA A 189 14.42 -78.86 -34.69
C ALA A 189 15.39 -77.77 -34.19
N GLU A 190 16.63 -77.77 -34.68
CA GLU A 190 17.60 -76.72 -34.36
C GLU A 190 17.24 -75.37 -34.99
N LEU A 191 16.77 -75.34 -36.24
CA LEU A 191 16.28 -74.11 -36.88
C LEU A 191 15.04 -73.56 -36.18
N ASP A 192 14.09 -74.43 -35.82
CA ASP A 192 12.88 -74.05 -35.06
C ASP A 192 13.26 -73.50 -33.68
N ARG A 193 14.23 -74.12 -32.99
CA ARG A 193 14.80 -73.61 -31.73
C ARG A 193 15.43 -72.23 -31.91
N GLN A 194 16.20 -72.00 -32.98
CA GLN A 194 16.79 -70.68 -33.27
C GLN A 194 15.73 -69.63 -33.57
N LEU A 195 14.65 -69.99 -34.27
CA LEU A 195 13.51 -69.10 -34.51
C LEU A 195 12.76 -68.76 -33.23
N GLU A 196 12.54 -69.72 -32.34
CA GLU A 196 11.93 -69.49 -31.03
C GLU A 196 12.81 -68.60 -30.15
N GLU A 197 14.13 -68.84 -30.11
CA GLU A 197 15.06 -67.99 -29.37
C GLU A 197 15.04 -66.55 -29.93
N LYS A 198 15.05 -66.39 -31.26
CA LYS A 198 14.95 -65.07 -31.89
C LYS A 198 13.63 -64.38 -31.55
N LYS A 199 12.50 -65.09 -31.59
CA LYS A 199 11.19 -64.54 -31.20
C LYS A 199 11.19 -64.11 -29.72
N ARG A 200 11.75 -64.93 -28.84
CA ARG A 200 11.87 -64.61 -27.41
C ARG A 200 12.73 -63.36 -27.17
N ARG A 201 13.83 -63.19 -27.91
CA ARG A 201 14.65 -61.97 -27.84
C ARG A 201 13.86 -60.73 -28.28
N ILE A 202 13.15 -60.81 -29.40
CA ILE A 202 12.29 -59.72 -29.90
C ILE A 202 11.21 -59.36 -28.88
N GLU A 203 10.57 -60.33 -28.23
CA GLU A 203 9.57 -60.06 -27.19
C GLU A 203 10.15 -59.36 -25.96
N ILE A 204 11.37 -59.74 -25.55
CA ILE A 204 12.07 -59.09 -24.43
C ILE A 204 12.44 -57.65 -24.80
N GLU A 205 13.00 -57.43 -25.99
CA GLU A 205 13.33 -56.10 -26.51
C GLU A 205 12.08 -55.22 -26.57
N LYS A 206 10.97 -55.74 -27.12
CA LYS A 206 9.69 -55.03 -27.15
C LYS A 206 9.18 -54.64 -25.76
N ARG A 207 9.28 -55.54 -24.77
CA ARG A 207 8.89 -55.23 -23.38
C ARG A 207 9.79 -54.15 -22.76
N GLN A 208 11.08 -54.15 -23.07
CA GLN A 208 12.01 -53.12 -22.61
C GLN A 208 11.73 -51.77 -23.28
N GLU A 209 11.43 -51.76 -24.58
CA GLU A 209 10.99 -50.56 -25.30
C GLU A 209 9.68 -50.00 -24.73
N ASP A 210 8.68 -50.85 -24.51
CA ASP A 210 7.40 -50.44 -23.89
C ASP A 210 7.61 -49.85 -22.48
N ALA A 211 8.50 -50.44 -21.68
CA ALA A 211 8.85 -49.94 -20.35
C ALA A 211 9.57 -48.58 -20.44
N TYR A 212 10.47 -48.42 -21.41
CA TYR A 212 11.18 -47.17 -21.66
C TYR A 212 10.23 -46.05 -22.11
N VAL A 213 9.30 -46.35 -23.03
CA VAL A 213 8.26 -45.42 -23.48
C VAL A 213 7.38 -44.98 -22.31
N LYS A 214 6.88 -45.91 -21.50
CA LYS A 214 6.09 -45.58 -20.30
C LYS A 214 6.86 -44.70 -19.30
N LEU A 215 8.15 -44.97 -19.10
CA LEU A 215 8.97 -44.15 -18.21
C LEU A 215 9.15 -42.73 -18.76
N ARG A 216 9.36 -42.59 -20.07
CA ARG A 216 9.44 -41.30 -20.74
C ARG A 216 8.12 -40.54 -20.63
N ASP A 217 6.99 -41.20 -20.88
CA ASP A 217 5.67 -40.59 -20.78
C ASP A 217 5.39 -40.12 -19.34
N PHE A 218 5.73 -40.94 -18.35
CA PHE A 218 5.64 -40.55 -16.94
C PHE A 218 6.50 -39.32 -16.62
N GLN A 219 7.73 -39.23 -17.15
CA GLN A 219 8.56 -38.04 -16.98
C GLN A 219 7.90 -36.82 -17.61
N MET A 220 7.31 -36.96 -18.80
CA MET A 220 6.59 -35.89 -19.49
C MET A 220 5.38 -35.41 -18.68
N ASP A 221 4.57 -36.32 -18.15
CA ASP A 221 3.43 -36.00 -17.29
C ASP A 221 3.86 -35.25 -16.02
N VAL A 222 5.00 -35.61 -15.42
CA VAL A 222 5.56 -34.91 -14.25
C VAL A 222 5.98 -33.48 -14.61
N TYR A 223 6.54 -33.27 -15.81
CA TYR A 223 6.87 -31.92 -16.30
C TYR A 223 5.60 -31.10 -16.55
N ASP A 224 4.59 -31.68 -17.18
CA ASP A 224 3.32 -31.01 -17.45
C ASP A 224 2.59 -30.63 -16.15
N GLN A 225 2.55 -31.53 -15.16
CA GLN A 225 2.01 -31.22 -13.83
C GLN A 225 2.79 -30.10 -13.14
N ARG A 226 4.12 -30.08 -13.23
CA ARG A 226 4.94 -29.01 -12.65
C ARG A 226 4.71 -27.68 -13.37
N GLU A 227 4.58 -27.68 -14.70
CA GLU A 227 4.19 -26.49 -15.47
C GLU A 227 2.81 -25.99 -15.08
N GLU A 228 1.84 -26.88 -14.94
CA GLU A 228 0.47 -26.54 -14.57
C GLU A 228 0.42 -25.94 -13.15
N GLN A 229 1.15 -26.52 -12.20
CA GLN A 229 1.28 -25.96 -10.85
C GLN A 229 1.87 -24.55 -10.87
N LYS A 230 2.93 -24.31 -11.65
CA LYS A 230 3.50 -22.96 -11.83
C LYS A 230 2.47 -21.98 -12.42
N LYS A 231 1.73 -22.40 -13.45
CA LYS A 231 0.66 -21.58 -14.06
C LYS A 231 -0.43 -21.26 -13.05
N ARG A 232 -0.88 -22.23 -12.25
CA ARG A 232 -1.86 -22.03 -11.17
C ARG A 232 -1.35 -21.10 -10.07
N GLU A 233 -0.08 -21.21 -9.68
CA GLU A 233 0.53 -20.30 -8.71
C GLU A 233 0.63 -18.87 -9.23
N ILE A 234 1.03 -18.68 -10.49
CA ILE A 234 1.06 -17.37 -11.14
C ILE A 234 -0.35 -16.77 -11.20
N ALA A 235 -1.35 -17.57 -11.62
CA ALA A 235 -2.74 -17.13 -11.67
C ALA A 235 -3.27 -16.74 -10.26
N LYS A 236 -2.95 -17.53 -9.23
CA LYS A 236 -3.30 -17.19 -7.83
C LYS A 236 -2.63 -15.90 -7.37
N LYS A 237 -1.36 -15.67 -7.72
CA LYS A 237 -0.66 -14.41 -7.41
C LYS A 237 -1.31 -13.22 -8.11
N GLN A 238 -1.62 -13.36 -9.40
CA GLN A 238 -2.32 -12.32 -10.17
C GLN A 238 -3.71 -12.01 -9.58
N GLN A 239 -4.46 -13.04 -9.19
CA GLN A 239 -5.76 -12.87 -8.56
C GLN A 239 -5.65 -12.15 -7.22
N LEU A 240 -4.70 -12.55 -6.38
CA LEU A 240 -4.49 -11.93 -5.06
C LEU A 240 -4.02 -10.47 -5.20
N GLU A 241 -3.18 -10.17 -6.18
CA GLU A 241 -2.79 -8.80 -6.52
C GLU A 241 -3.99 -7.97 -6.99
N LYS A 242 -4.84 -8.53 -7.86
CA LYS A 242 -6.08 -7.88 -8.29
C LYS A 242 -7.00 -7.59 -7.11
N GLU A 243 -7.23 -8.57 -6.23
CA GLU A 243 -8.05 -8.39 -5.03
C GLU A 243 -7.49 -7.33 -4.08
N GLN A 244 -6.16 -7.20 -3.98
CA GLN A 244 -5.52 -6.13 -3.21
C GLN A 244 -5.72 -4.75 -3.85
N ARG A 245 -5.54 -4.63 -5.17
CA ARG A 245 -5.82 -3.38 -5.90
C ARG A 245 -7.29 -2.99 -5.75
N ASP A 246 -8.22 -3.93 -5.94
CA ASP A 246 -9.65 -3.69 -5.79
C ASP A 246 -10.06 -3.36 -4.34
N ARG A 247 -9.31 -3.87 -3.35
CA ARG A 247 -9.48 -3.48 -1.95
C ARG A 247 -9.00 -2.04 -1.71
N GLN A 248 -7.83 -1.68 -2.24
CA GLN A 248 -7.29 -0.31 -2.14
C GLN A 248 -8.21 0.71 -2.79
N VAL A 249 -8.72 0.43 -3.99
CA VAL A 249 -9.67 1.31 -4.68
C VAL A 249 -10.94 1.51 -3.86
N ARG A 250 -11.52 0.44 -3.29
CA ARG A 250 -12.70 0.56 -2.41
C ARG A 250 -12.42 1.34 -1.13
N GLU A 251 -11.24 1.19 -0.53
CA GLU A 251 -10.85 1.96 0.65
C GLU A 251 -10.65 3.44 0.31
N GLU A 252 -10.03 3.77 -0.82
CA GLU A 252 -9.90 5.14 -1.31
C GLU A 252 -11.26 5.77 -1.64
N GLU A 253 -12.16 5.05 -2.30
CA GLU A 253 -13.51 5.51 -2.59
C GLU A 253 -14.29 5.81 -1.30
N LYS A 254 -14.20 4.94 -0.30
CA LYS A 254 -14.80 5.17 1.03
C LYS A 254 -14.19 6.40 1.71
N ARG A 255 -12.87 6.57 1.64
CA ARG A 255 -12.19 7.75 2.19
C ARG A 255 -12.65 9.03 1.49
N LYS A 256 -12.66 9.05 0.15
CA LYS A 256 -13.15 10.17 -0.65
C LYS A 256 -14.62 10.48 -0.37
N PHE A 257 -15.44 9.46 -0.19
CA PHE A 257 -16.85 9.64 0.17
C PHE A 257 -17.01 10.29 1.54
N LEU A 258 -16.25 9.84 2.55
CA LEU A 258 -16.26 10.46 3.89
C LEU A 258 -15.73 11.90 3.87
N GLU A 259 -14.70 12.17 3.09
CA GLU A 259 -14.15 13.51 2.90
C GLU A 259 -15.17 14.44 2.23
N LYS A 260 -15.81 13.97 1.16
CA LYS A 260 -16.92 14.68 0.49
C LYS A 260 -18.09 14.93 1.44
N LYS A 261 -18.45 13.96 2.27
CA LYS A 261 -19.50 14.12 3.28
C LYS A 261 -19.13 15.18 4.33
N LYS A 262 -17.89 15.16 4.85
CA LYS A 262 -17.40 16.20 5.76
C LYS A 262 -17.37 17.58 5.12
N GLN A 263 -16.98 17.67 3.86
CA GLN A 263 -17.00 18.93 3.11
C GLN A 263 -18.43 19.45 2.95
N GLN A 264 -19.38 18.57 2.61
CA GLN A 264 -20.80 18.92 2.57
C GLN A 264 -21.35 19.37 3.93
N GLU A 265 -20.93 18.74 5.03
CA GLU A 265 -21.30 19.15 6.38
C GLU A 265 -20.72 20.52 6.74
N LEU A 266 -19.46 20.81 6.38
CA LEU A 266 -18.84 22.12 6.55
C LEU A 266 -19.53 23.20 5.71
N ASP A 267 -19.83 22.90 4.45
CA ASP A 267 -20.54 23.82 3.56
C ASP A 267 -21.96 24.10 4.09
N ALA A 268 -22.65 23.08 4.62
CA ALA A 268 -23.95 23.24 5.25
C ALA A 268 -23.91 24.13 6.50
N ILE A 269 -22.89 23.96 7.35
CA ILE A 269 -22.66 24.83 8.52
C ILE A 269 -22.38 26.27 8.07
N LEU A 270 -21.56 26.46 7.03
CA LEU A 270 -21.25 27.78 6.49
C LEU A 270 -22.52 28.47 5.96
N VAL A 271 -23.34 27.74 5.19
CA VAL A 271 -24.61 28.25 4.65
C VAL A 271 -25.58 28.60 5.79
N GLN A 272 -25.68 27.77 6.83
CA GLN A 272 -26.49 28.08 8.01
C GLN A 272 -26.00 29.36 8.70
N ARG A 273 -24.69 29.51 8.89
CA ARG A 273 -24.10 30.72 9.48
C ARG A 273 -24.40 31.96 8.65
N ILE A 274 -24.26 31.89 7.32
CA ILE A 274 -24.61 33.00 6.43
C ILE A 274 -26.10 33.34 6.57
N GLN A 275 -26.98 32.34 6.63
CA GLN A 275 -28.42 32.57 6.84
C GLN A 275 -28.73 33.20 8.20
N GLU A 276 -28.02 32.82 9.26
CA GLU A 276 -28.15 33.41 10.59
C GLU A 276 -27.65 34.85 10.62
N GLU A 277 -26.49 35.13 10.03
CA GLU A 277 -25.93 36.48 9.88
C GLU A 277 -26.89 37.38 9.09
N LEU A 278 -27.47 36.88 7.99
CA LEU A 278 -28.43 37.63 7.18
C LEU A 278 -29.75 37.89 7.91
N LYS A 279 -30.23 36.93 8.71
CA LYS A 279 -31.40 37.12 9.60
C LYS A 279 -31.08 38.12 10.72
N GLN A 280 -29.87 38.10 11.25
CA GLN A 280 -29.44 39.03 12.28
C GLN A 280 -29.33 40.45 11.73
N GLU A 281 -28.73 40.63 10.55
CA GLU A 281 -28.68 41.90 9.84
C GLU A 281 -30.09 42.44 9.55
N GLN A 282 -31.02 41.59 9.11
CA GLN A 282 -32.43 41.98 8.94
C GLN A 282 -33.08 42.44 10.25
N ARG A 283 -32.81 41.75 11.37
CA ARG A 283 -33.33 42.15 12.69
C ARG A 283 -32.73 43.46 13.16
N GLU A 284 -31.43 43.66 12.99
CA GLU A 284 -30.75 44.91 13.35
C GLU A 284 -31.25 46.08 12.50
N ALA A 285 -31.47 45.86 11.20
CA ALA A 285 -32.08 46.85 10.31
C ALA A 285 -33.53 47.20 10.73
N LEU A 286 -34.32 46.20 11.14
CA LEU A 286 -35.68 46.43 11.66
C LEU A 286 -35.64 47.20 12.98
N GLN A 287 -34.77 46.81 13.91
CA GLN A 287 -34.57 47.50 15.19
C GLN A 287 -34.14 48.94 14.98
N LYS A 288 -33.24 49.20 14.03
CA LYS A 288 -32.82 50.56 13.68
C LYS A 288 -33.99 51.40 13.17
N LYS A 289 -34.81 50.84 12.27
CA LYS A 289 -36.04 51.51 11.81
C LYS A 289 -37.02 51.78 12.94
N ASP A 290 -37.21 50.85 13.87
CA ASP A 290 -38.09 51.03 15.02
C ASP A 290 -37.54 52.07 16.01
N MET A 291 -36.22 52.09 16.23
CA MET A 291 -35.57 53.12 17.05
C MET A 291 -35.69 54.51 16.42
N GLU A 292 -35.52 54.62 15.09
CA GLU A 292 -35.74 55.87 14.35
C GLU A 292 -37.19 56.33 14.45
N LYS A 293 -38.17 55.42 14.30
CA LYS A 293 -39.59 55.73 14.52
C LYS A 293 -39.87 56.19 15.95
N ARG A 294 -39.32 55.51 16.95
CA ARG A 294 -39.48 55.91 18.37
C ARG A 294 -38.91 57.30 18.63
N LYS A 295 -37.70 57.58 18.15
CA LYS A 295 -37.08 58.91 18.24
C LYS A 295 -37.93 59.98 17.55
N PHE A 296 -38.54 59.66 16.41
CA PHE A 296 -39.42 60.57 15.70
C PHE A 296 -40.71 60.85 16.49
N VAL A 297 -41.32 59.83 17.09
CA VAL A 297 -42.49 59.99 17.97
C VAL A 297 -42.14 60.81 19.21
N GLU A 298 -41.01 60.51 19.85
CA GLU A 298 -40.53 61.27 21.01
C GLU A 298 -40.28 62.75 20.67
N MET A 299 -39.70 63.04 19.51
CA MET A 299 -39.53 64.41 19.01
C MET A 299 -40.87 65.10 18.73
N MET A 300 -41.88 64.38 18.23
CA MET A 300 -43.23 64.91 18.04
C MET A 300 -43.90 65.23 19.38
N GLU A 301 -43.78 64.33 20.36
CA GLU A 301 -44.29 64.55 21.72
C GLU A 301 -43.57 65.70 22.43
N GLU A 302 -42.26 65.82 22.27
CA GLU A 302 -41.47 66.93 22.81
C GLU A 302 -41.87 68.26 22.17
N ASN A 303 -42.06 68.30 20.85
CA ASN A 303 -42.57 69.47 20.15
C ASN A 303 -43.98 69.85 20.61
N GLU A 304 -44.86 68.88 20.82
CA GLU A 304 -46.21 69.12 21.32
C GLU A 304 -46.19 69.63 22.77
N LYS A 305 -45.36 69.05 23.64
CA LYS A 305 -45.12 69.54 25.00
C LYS A 305 -44.53 70.94 25.02
N ASN A 306 -43.58 71.24 24.14
CA ASN A 306 -43.01 72.59 24.02
C ASN A 306 -44.06 73.59 23.55
N ARG A 307 -44.95 73.21 22.63
CA ARG A 307 -46.06 74.05 22.20
C ARG A 307 -47.07 74.29 23.33
N GLN A 308 -47.41 73.25 24.09
CA GLN A 308 -48.28 73.39 25.28
C GLN A 308 -47.61 74.25 26.36
N LYS A 309 -46.31 74.07 26.58
CA LYS A 309 -45.54 74.87 27.52
C LYS A 309 -45.51 76.33 27.10
N GLN A 310 -45.25 76.64 25.82
CA GLN A 310 -45.35 78.00 25.29
C GLN A 310 -46.74 78.61 25.49
N LEU A 311 -47.80 77.83 25.24
CA LEU A 311 -49.17 78.30 25.47
C LEU A 311 -49.44 78.58 26.95
N ASN A 312 -48.95 77.72 27.85
CA ASN A 312 -49.07 77.92 29.28
C ASN A 312 -48.24 79.12 29.76
N ASP A 313 -47.01 79.26 29.25
CA ASP A 313 -46.12 80.38 29.54
C ASP A 313 -46.78 81.70 29.08
N GLU A 314 -47.39 81.73 27.88
CA GLU A 314 -48.18 82.87 27.41
C GLU A 314 -49.41 83.16 28.30
N ILE A 315 -50.09 82.13 28.81
CA ILE A 315 -51.20 82.31 29.74
C ILE A 315 -50.70 82.86 31.07
N THR A 316 -49.58 82.35 31.59
CA THR A 316 -48.98 82.85 32.82
C THR A 316 -48.45 84.27 32.66
N ASP A 317 -47.89 84.62 31.51
CA ASP A 317 -47.44 85.98 31.19
C ASP A 317 -48.61 86.93 31.10
N LYS A 318 -49.73 86.52 30.46
CA LYS A 318 -50.98 87.30 30.46
C LYS A 318 -51.55 87.45 31.87
N GLN A 319 -51.49 86.42 32.71
CA GLN A 319 -51.92 86.50 34.10
C GLN A 319 -51.02 87.41 34.92
N LEU A 320 -49.70 87.32 34.74
CA LEU A 320 -48.71 88.21 35.36
C LEU A 320 -48.91 89.65 34.89
N GLU A 321 -49.18 89.87 33.61
CA GLU A 321 -49.50 91.19 33.06
C GLU A 321 -50.78 91.74 33.69
N VAL A 322 -51.84 90.93 33.76
CA VAL A 322 -53.09 91.31 34.44
C VAL A 322 -52.84 91.59 35.92
N ASP A 323 -52.04 90.79 36.61
CA ASP A 323 -51.72 91.00 38.01
C ASP A 323 -50.80 92.20 38.21
N MET A 324 -49.90 92.50 37.26
CA MET A 324 -49.10 93.71 37.23
C MET A 324 -49.95 94.94 36.96
N GLN A 325 -50.92 94.86 36.04
CA GLN A 325 -51.90 95.92 35.80
C GLN A 325 -52.80 96.11 37.02
N ARG A 326 -53.25 95.03 37.68
CA ARG A 326 -54.00 95.10 38.95
C ARG A 326 -53.17 95.70 40.06
N LYS A 327 -51.90 95.30 40.21
CA LYS A 327 -50.98 95.90 41.17
C LYS A 327 -50.68 97.34 40.83
N TYR A 328 -50.61 97.72 39.56
CA TYR A 328 -50.44 99.10 39.11
C TYR A 328 -51.68 99.93 39.41
N ILE A 329 -52.88 99.41 39.17
CA ILE A 329 -54.16 100.03 39.54
C ILE A 329 -54.26 100.13 41.06
N GLN A 330 -53.93 99.07 41.81
CA GLN A 330 -53.88 99.10 43.26
C GLN A 330 -52.82 100.06 43.77
N LEU A 331 -51.69 100.21 43.08
CA LEU A 331 -50.66 101.19 43.42
C LEU A 331 -51.12 102.59 43.07
N GLN A 332 -51.86 102.80 41.98
CA GLN A 332 -52.47 104.09 41.64
C GLN A 332 -53.55 104.46 42.64
N GLN A 333 -54.42 103.52 43.01
CA GLN A 333 -55.40 103.64 44.08
C GLN A 333 -54.68 103.91 45.39
N LYS A 334 -53.61 103.20 45.71
CA LYS A 334 -52.79 103.48 46.90
C LYS A 334 -52.09 104.82 46.82
N LEU A 335 -51.68 105.31 45.65
CA LEU A 335 -51.10 106.64 45.45
C LEU A 335 -52.16 107.75 45.45
N GLU A 336 -53.42 107.38 45.21
CA GLU A 336 -54.58 108.26 45.28
C GLU A 336 -55.12 108.31 46.71
N GLU A 337 -55.23 107.17 47.37
CA GLU A 337 -55.39 107.00 48.82
C GLU A 337 -54.21 107.59 49.57
N GLU A 338 -52.98 107.50 49.08
CA GLU A 338 -51.80 108.17 49.64
C GLU A 338 -51.79 109.64 49.26
N ARG A 339 -52.43 110.11 48.18
CA ARG A 339 -52.63 111.55 47.96
C ARG A 339 -53.74 112.09 48.84
N GLU A 340 -54.78 111.31 49.12
CA GLU A 340 -55.81 111.61 50.10
C GLU A 340 -55.23 111.53 51.52
N MET A 341 -54.43 110.51 51.79
CA MET A 341 -53.69 110.34 53.02
C MET A 341 -52.50 111.27 53.11
N GLU A 342 -51.90 111.81 52.05
CA GLU A 342 -50.87 112.87 52.08
C GLU A 342 -51.56 114.23 52.18
N LYS A 343 -52.80 114.39 51.74
CA LYS A 343 -53.66 115.52 52.15
C LYS A 343 -53.89 115.46 53.66
N LYS A 344 -54.29 114.27 54.14
CA LYS A 344 -54.50 113.95 55.56
C LYS A 344 -53.21 113.90 56.39
N GLU A 345 -52.08 113.59 55.76
CA GLU A 345 -50.73 113.53 56.33
C GLU A 345 -49.95 114.80 56.02
N ARG A 346 -50.43 115.78 55.26
CA ARG A 346 -49.96 117.16 55.39
C ARG A 346 -50.63 117.79 56.59
N GLU A 347 -51.90 117.45 56.83
CA GLU A 347 -52.56 117.68 58.12
C GLU A 347 -51.85 116.94 59.27
N ASP A 348 -51.41 115.68 59.08
CA ASP A 348 -50.69 114.93 60.12
C ASP A 348 -49.15 115.07 60.07
N LYS A 349 -48.48 115.58 59.02
CA LYS A 349 -47.03 115.92 58.98
C LYS A 349 -46.75 117.26 59.63
N ILE A 350 -47.76 118.11 59.82
CA ILE A 350 -47.69 119.13 60.86
C ILE A 350 -47.61 118.48 62.26
N LYS A 351 -48.27 117.32 62.48
CA LYS A 351 -48.17 116.54 63.73
C LYS A 351 -47.01 115.54 63.78
N LYS A 352 -46.40 115.21 62.65
CA LYS A 352 -45.43 114.11 62.47
C LYS A 352 -44.15 114.57 61.75
N ILE A 353 -43.80 115.85 61.88
CA ILE A 353 -42.39 116.24 62.10
C ILE A 353 -41.92 115.76 63.50
N MET A 354 -42.85 115.25 64.33
CA MET A 354 -42.62 114.76 65.68
C MET A 354 -42.25 113.28 65.80
N SER A 355 -42.02 112.54 64.71
CA SER A 355 -41.63 111.12 64.82
C SER A 355 -40.80 110.66 63.63
N ASP A 356 -39.66 111.31 63.51
CA ASP A 356 -38.44 110.87 62.85
C ASP A 356 -38.14 109.36 62.96
N PHE A 357 -37.33 108.88 62.00
CA PHE A 357 -36.51 107.66 62.00
C PHE A 357 -37.16 106.30 61.72
N SER A 358 -36.96 105.75 60.51
CA SER A 358 -36.58 104.33 60.35
C SER A 358 -36.08 104.01 58.94
N GLN A 359 -34.97 103.31 58.85
CA GLN A 359 -33.99 103.33 57.77
C GLN A 359 -33.66 101.87 57.30
N THR A 360 -33.33 101.71 56.02
CA THR A 360 -32.20 100.87 55.51
C THR A 360 -32.31 99.32 55.44
N VAL A 361 -32.56 98.76 54.24
CA VAL A 361 -32.29 97.34 53.87
C VAL A 361 -31.70 97.23 52.45
N VAL A 362 -30.37 97.30 52.30
CA VAL A 362 -29.69 97.05 51.01
C VAL A 362 -28.41 96.19 51.16
N LYS A 363 -28.06 95.68 52.34
CA LYS A 363 -26.74 95.07 52.57
C LYS A 363 -26.63 93.54 52.38
N ASN A 364 -27.71 92.81 52.06
CA ASN A 364 -27.72 91.33 52.12
C ASN A 364 -27.54 90.56 50.79
N GLN A 365 -27.34 91.21 49.62
CA GLN A 365 -27.31 90.49 48.33
C GLN A 365 -25.90 90.18 47.78
N LYS A 366 -24.81 90.69 48.40
CA LYS A 366 -23.47 90.62 47.81
C LYS A 366 -22.66 89.37 48.20
N ASP A 367 -23.01 88.73 49.31
CA ASP A 367 -22.27 87.55 49.82
C ASP A 367 -22.80 86.21 49.27
N GLN A 368 -24.01 86.20 48.71
CA GLN A 368 -24.63 84.99 48.16
C GLN A 368 -24.08 84.63 46.76
N ILE A 369 -23.64 85.63 45.98
CA ILE A 369 -23.11 85.44 44.61
C ILE A 369 -21.69 84.85 44.63
N LYS A 370 -20.85 85.23 45.60
CA LYS A 370 -19.47 84.72 45.69
C LYS A 370 -19.38 83.23 46.06
N ALA A 371 -20.37 82.69 46.76
CA ALA A 371 -20.36 81.30 47.21
C ALA A 371 -20.75 80.30 46.10
N GLU A 372 -21.49 80.74 45.07
CA GLU A 372 -21.90 79.90 43.94
C GLU A 372 -20.80 79.76 42.89
N ASP A 373 -20.05 80.82 42.60
CA ASP A 373 -18.96 80.82 41.61
C ASP A 373 -17.80 79.89 42.01
N ASP A 374 -17.43 79.87 43.29
CA ASP A 374 -16.36 78.99 43.79
C ASP A 374 -16.72 77.49 43.71
N LYS A 375 -18.02 77.17 43.77
CA LYS A 375 -18.51 75.78 43.68
C LYS A 375 -18.50 75.27 42.23
N MET A 376 -18.81 76.15 41.27
CA MET A 376 -18.78 75.83 39.84
C MET A 376 -17.35 75.61 39.33
N MET A 377 -16.39 76.41 39.79
CA MET A 377 -15.00 76.31 39.36
C MET A 377 -14.34 74.99 39.79
N LYS A 378 -14.71 74.47 40.97
CA LYS A 378 -14.19 73.20 41.50
C LYS A 378 -14.72 71.98 40.74
N ALA A 379 -15.94 72.03 40.22
CA ALA A 379 -16.53 70.96 39.42
C ALA A 379 -15.87 70.82 38.03
N ILE A 380 -15.52 71.95 37.40
CA ILE A 380 -14.85 71.97 36.09
C ILE A 380 -13.43 71.37 36.17
N LEU A 381 -12.70 71.66 37.26
CA LEU A 381 -11.37 71.09 37.47
C LEU A 381 -11.41 69.57 37.66
N MET A 382 -12.39 69.06 38.42
CA MET A 382 -12.57 67.63 38.66
C MET A 382 -12.98 66.87 37.40
N GLN A 383 -13.79 67.47 36.52
CA GLN A 383 -14.19 66.88 35.24
C GLN A 383 -13.00 66.72 34.28
N ASN A 384 -12.14 67.75 34.17
CA ASN A 384 -10.95 67.71 33.31
C ASN A 384 -9.93 66.65 33.76
N GLU A 385 -9.79 66.42 35.07
CA GLU A 385 -8.88 65.41 35.61
C GLU A 385 -9.34 63.98 35.27
N ILE A 386 -10.65 63.73 35.27
CA ILE A 386 -11.25 62.45 34.86
C ILE A 386 -11.05 62.22 33.36
N GLU A 387 -11.30 63.23 32.51
CA GLU A 387 -11.11 63.11 31.06
C GLU A 387 -9.65 62.82 30.68
N GLN A 388 -8.68 63.43 31.35
CA GLN A 388 -7.26 63.12 31.12
C GLN A 388 -6.90 61.66 31.45
N GLN A 389 -7.44 61.11 32.54
CA GLN A 389 -7.19 59.72 32.91
C GLN A 389 -7.81 58.74 31.90
N ASP A 390 -9.02 59.04 31.42
CA ASP A 390 -9.68 58.22 30.39
C ASP A 390 -8.95 58.25 29.04
N GLU A 391 -8.41 59.41 28.64
CA GLU A 391 -7.56 59.50 27.44
C GLU A 391 -6.26 58.71 27.59
N GLU A 392 -5.63 58.73 28.77
CA GLU A 392 -4.43 57.93 29.03
C GLU A 392 -4.72 56.43 28.92
N ILE A 393 -5.85 55.96 29.45
CA ILE A 393 -6.25 54.55 29.39
C ILE A 393 -6.47 54.12 27.94
N LYS A 394 -7.20 54.92 27.14
CA LYS A 394 -7.41 54.65 25.70
C LYS A 394 -6.08 54.60 24.95
N LYS A 395 -5.17 55.53 25.24
CA LYS A 395 -3.83 55.57 24.62
C LYS A 395 -2.98 54.36 24.99
N ARG A 396 -3.08 53.84 26.23
CA ARG A 396 -2.42 52.60 26.65
C ARG A 396 -3.01 51.37 25.95
N GLN A 397 -4.33 51.29 25.81
CA GLN A 397 -4.99 50.19 25.09
C GLN A 397 -4.59 50.15 23.62
N ILE A 398 -4.59 51.29 22.93
CA ILE A 398 -4.16 51.37 21.52
C ILE A 398 -2.69 50.96 21.38
N LYS A 399 -1.81 51.41 22.28
CA LYS A 399 -0.39 50.98 22.29
C LYS A 399 -0.25 49.47 22.51
N SER A 400 -1.05 48.88 23.40
CA SER A 400 -1.05 47.42 23.63
C SER A 400 -1.48 46.68 22.36
N GLN A 401 -2.58 47.09 21.73
CA GLN A 401 -3.06 46.49 20.47
C GLN A 401 -2.01 46.60 19.35
N GLN A 402 -1.33 47.74 19.23
CA GLN A 402 -0.24 47.91 18.27
C GLN A 402 0.96 46.99 18.57
N GLN A 403 1.30 46.79 19.85
CA GLN A 403 2.37 45.86 20.24
C GLN A 403 1.98 44.41 19.94
N ASP A 404 0.74 44.00 20.20
CA ASP A 404 0.25 42.66 19.91
C ASP A 404 0.18 42.39 18.41
N MET A 405 -0.24 43.39 17.62
CA MET A 405 -0.21 43.32 16.16
C MET A 405 1.23 43.19 15.63
N ARG A 406 2.18 43.93 16.18
CA ARG A 406 3.61 43.79 15.82
C ARG A 406 4.15 42.41 16.18
N LYS A 407 3.84 41.89 17.37
CA LYS A 407 4.23 40.52 17.78
C LYS A 407 3.62 39.47 16.85
N TYR A 408 2.36 39.64 16.45
CA TYR A 408 1.70 38.74 15.51
C TYR A 408 2.35 38.77 14.13
N LEU A 409 2.67 39.96 13.60
CA LEU A 409 3.38 40.11 12.33
C LEU A 409 4.80 39.52 12.38
N ILE A 410 5.54 39.77 13.46
CA ILE A 410 6.87 39.18 13.68
C ILE A 410 6.77 37.65 13.72
N LYS A 411 5.77 37.11 14.44
CA LYS A 411 5.52 35.67 14.48
C LYS A 411 5.19 35.11 13.10
N GLN A 412 4.34 35.77 12.31
CA GLN A 412 4.05 35.34 10.95
C GLN A 412 5.29 35.38 10.04
N MET A 413 6.17 36.38 10.20
CA MET A 413 7.42 36.44 9.44
C MET A 413 8.37 35.32 9.85
N GLU A 414 8.51 35.04 11.15
CA GLU A 414 9.36 33.95 11.63
C GLU A 414 8.81 32.59 11.20
N ASP A 415 7.50 32.36 11.29
CA ASP A 415 6.85 31.13 10.81
C ASP A 415 7.07 30.95 9.29
N LYS A 416 6.95 32.02 8.48
CA LYS A 416 7.27 31.97 7.05
C LYS A 416 8.74 31.66 6.80
N LYS A 417 9.65 32.28 7.56
CA LYS A 417 11.09 32.06 7.46
C LYS A 417 11.48 30.64 7.87
N GLN A 418 10.80 30.07 8.86
CA GLN A 418 11.01 28.70 9.30
C GLN A 418 10.50 27.69 8.26
N ARG A 419 9.31 27.92 7.68
CA ARG A 419 8.82 27.12 6.54
C ARG A 419 9.78 27.15 5.35
N LEU A 420 10.32 28.32 5.03
CA LEU A 420 11.30 28.46 3.95
C LEU A 420 12.57 27.66 4.25
N LYS A 421 13.09 27.71 5.48
CA LYS A 421 14.24 26.89 5.88
C LYS A 421 13.94 25.39 5.82
N GLU A 422 12.77 24.96 6.26
CA GLU A 422 12.35 23.55 6.20
C GLU A 422 12.22 23.08 4.74
N GLU A 423 11.70 23.93 3.85
CA GLU A 423 11.62 23.67 2.41
C GLU A 423 13.01 23.61 1.77
N GLU A 424 13.92 24.53 2.10
CA GLU A 424 15.32 24.50 1.66
C GLU A 424 16.03 23.23 2.16
N GLU A 425 15.82 22.81 3.40
CA GLU A 425 16.38 21.57 3.94
C GLU A 425 15.82 20.33 3.26
N LEU A 426 14.51 20.31 2.97
CA LEU A 426 13.89 19.23 2.20
C LEU A 426 14.44 19.16 0.78
N ASN A 427 14.55 20.30 0.11
CA ASN A 427 15.13 20.39 -1.23
C ASN A 427 16.60 19.94 -1.23
N LYS A 428 17.38 20.34 -0.21
CA LYS A 428 18.76 19.88 -0.03
C LYS A 428 18.85 18.37 0.18
N LYS A 429 17.94 17.78 0.97
CA LYS A 429 17.87 16.31 1.16
C LYS A 429 17.51 15.59 -0.15
N GLN A 430 16.56 16.13 -0.93
CA GLN A 430 16.21 15.58 -2.24
C GLN A 430 17.40 15.63 -3.21
N ALA A 431 18.09 16.77 -3.29
CA ALA A 431 19.29 16.92 -4.09
C ALA A 431 20.39 15.92 -3.67
N GLN A 432 20.57 15.69 -2.36
CA GLN A 432 21.52 14.70 -1.85
C GLN A 432 21.14 13.26 -2.24
N VAL A 433 19.85 12.91 -2.17
CA VAL A 433 19.35 11.59 -2.62
C VAL A 433 19.61 11.42 -4.11
N TRP A 434 19.29 12.41 -4.94
CA TRP A 434 19.58 12.35 -6.38
C TRP A 434 21.08 12.25 -6.68
N GLN A 435 21.93 12.92 -5.89
CA GLN A 435 23.37 12.80 -6.03
C GLN A 435 23.85 11.38 -5.68
N GLN A 436 23.31 10.76 -4.63
CA GLN A 436 23.63 9.38 -4.24
C GLN A 436 23.12 8.38 -5.28
N ASP A 437 21.91 8.56 -5.81
CA ASP A 437 21.33 7.72 -6.85
C ASP A 437 22.17 7.80 -8.14
N LEU A 438 22.59 9.01 -8.53
CA LEU A 438 23.47 9.21 -9.67
C LEU A 438 24.83 8.51 -9.48
N GLN A 439 25.44 8.63 -8.29
CA GLN A 439 26.69 7.94 -7.98
C GLN A 439 26.52 6.42 -8.01
N THR A 440 25.43 5.90 -7.45
CA THR A 440 25.12 4.46 -7.44
C THR A 440 24.91 3.95 -8.86
N PHE A 441 24.20 4.71 -9.69
CA PHE A 441 24.00 4.39 -11.10
C PHE A 441 25.33 4.38 -11.87
N GLN A 442 26.17 5.39 -11.69
CA GLN A 442 27.50 5.45 -12.32
C GLN A 442 28.40 4.29 -11.88
N GLN A 443 28.39 3.92 -10.60
CA GLN A 443 29.12 2.76 -10.09
C GLN A 443 28.62 1.47 -10.73
N HIS A 444 27.29 1.31 -10.84
CA HIS A 444 26.70 0.13 -11.48
C HIS A 444 27.06 0.04 -12.97
N GLU A 445 26.97 1.14 -13.71
CA GLU A 445 27.40 1.20 -15.12
C GLU A 445 28.89 0.89 -15.27
N LYS A 446 29.74 1.42 -14.38
CA LYS A 446 31.17 1.10 -14.37
C LYS A 446 31.41 -0.38 -14.08
N SER A 447 30.76 -0.96 -13.06
CA SER A 447 30.87 -2.39 -12.76
C SER A 447 30.39 -3.28 -13.91
N LYS A 448 29.33 -2.88 -14.62
CA LYS A 448 28.84 -3.57 -15.81
C LYS A 448 29.86 -3.49 -16.95
N TYR A 449 30.45 -2.32 -17.18
CA TYR A 449 31.51 -2.14 -18.17
C TYR A 449 32.75 -2.98 -17.85
N ASP A 450 33.20 -2.96 -16.59
CA ASP A 450 34.34 -3.75 -16.11
C ASP A 450 34.05 -5.25 -16.24
N TYR A 451 32.83 -5.70 -15.92
CA TYR A 451 32.42 -7.08 -16.12
C TYR A 451 32.45 -7.51 -17.59
N ILE A 452 31.92 -6.68 -18.50
CA ILE A 452 31.96 -6.95 -19.95
C ILE A 452 33.40 -7.01 -20.43
N LYS A 453 34.26 -6.11 -19.94
CA LYS A 453 35.68 -6.09 -20.27
C LYS A 453 36.37 -7.39 -19.80
N ASP A 454 36.12 -7.82 -18.56
CA ASP A 454 36.68 -9.05 -18.01
C ASP A 454 36.20 -10.30 -18.77
N VAL A 455 34.91 -10.36 -19.13
CA VAL A 455 34.37 -11.45 -19.95
C VAL A 455 35.02 -11.47 -21.33
N ASN A 456 35.20 -10.30 -21.97
CA ASN A 456 35.88 -10.21 -23.26
C ASN A 456 37.35 -10.65 -23.17
N VAL A 457 38.06 -10.29 -22.10
CA VAL A 457 39.44 -10.76 -21.85
C VAL A 457 39.45 -12.29 -21.70
N LYS A 458 38.55 -12.87 -20.91
CA LYS A 458 38.43 -14.33 -20.77
C LYS A 458 38.10 -15.01 -22.10
N HIS A 459 37.21 -14.44 -22.91
CA HIS A 459 36.92 -14.96 -24.25
C HIS A 459 38.15 -14.90 -25.17
N GLN A 460 38.93 -13.82 -25.12
CA GLN A 460 40.19 -13.73 -25.85
C GLN A 460 41.20 -14.79 -25.40
N GLU A 461 41.31 -15.05 -24.09
CA GLU A 461 42.16 -16.11 -23.55
C GLU A 461 41.71 -17.50 -24.01
N ILE A 462 40.42 -17.80 -23.96
CA ILE A 462 39.85 -19.08 -24.45
C ILE A 462 40.13 -19.25 -25.94
N LEU A 463 39.92 -18.22 -26.76
CA LEU A 463 40.22 -18.26 -28.19
C LEU A 463 41.72 -18.47 -28.45
N LYS A 464 42.59 -17.86 -27.65
CA LYS A 464 44.03 -18.07 -27.73
C LYS A 464 44.40 -19.51 -27.39
N GLN A 465 43.83 -20.07 -26.31
CA GLN A 465 44.01 -21.47 -25.94
C GLN A 465 43.55 -22.42 -27.06
N GLN A 466 42.37 -22.18 -27.65
CA GLN A 466 41.88 -22.98 -28.77
C GLN A 466 42.81 -22.89 -30.00
N MET A 467 43.36 -21.71 -30.31
CA MET A 467 44.34 -21.57 -31.40
C MET A 467 45.63 -22.34 -31.10
N ASP A 468 46.12 -22.28 -29.86
CA ASP A 468 47.34 -22.96 -29.44
C ASP A 468 47.14 -24.50 -29.42
N GLU A 469 46.00 -24.99 -28.94
CA GLU A 469 45.61 -26.41 -29.00
C GLU A 469 45.51 -26.90 -30.46
N ARG A 470 44.90 -26.09 -31.35
CA ARG A 470 44.77 -26.44 -32.76
C ARG A 470 46.14 -26.47 -33.45
N LYS A 471 47.06 -25.58 -33.08
CA LYS A 471 48.46 -25.61 -33.53
C LYS A 471 49.17 -26.88 -33.04
N GLN A 472 49.07 -27.20 -31.76
CA GLN A 472 49.67 -28.43 -31.19
C GLN A 472 49.13 -29.70 -31.87
N GLN A 473 47.82 -29.78 -32.12
CA GLN A 473 47.21 -30.88 -32.88
C GLN A 473 47.72 -30.97 -34.32
N SER A 474 47.96 -29.82 -34.97
CA SER A 474 48.54 -29.80 -36.32
C SER A 474 50.01 -30.23 -36.34
N GLU A 475 50.78 -29.87 -35.31
CA GLU A 475 52.19 -30.28 -35.15
C GLU A 475 52.32 -31.77 -34.84
N THR A 476 51.47 -32.32 -33.96
CA THR A 476 51.44 -33.77 -33.67
C THR A 476 51.00 -34.59 -34.88
N LYS A 477 50.05 -34.09 -35.70
CA LYS A 477 49.71 -34.75 -36.97
C LYS A 477 50.90 -34.78 -37.94
N LYS A 478 51.65 -33.68 -38.05
CA LYS A 478 52.86 -33.64 -38.90
C LYS A 478 53.98 -34.56 -38.39
N GLN A 479 54.10 -34.77 -37.09
CA GLN A 479 55.06 -35.72 -36.51
C GLN A 479 54.66 -37.19 -36.70
N ASN A 480 53.36 -37.51 -36.79
CA ASN A 480 52.88 -38.86 -37.06
C ASN A 480 52.87 -39.22 -38.57
N GLU A 481 53.10 -38.25 -39.46
CA GLU A 481 53.20 -38.44 -40.91
C GLU A 481 54.66 -38.51 -41.42
N GLN A 482 55.64 -38.37 -40.52
CA GLN A 482 57.07 -38.67 -40.77
C GLN A 482 57.42 -40.04 -40.20
#